data_AF-A0A1B6FDR1-F1
#
_entry.id   AF-A0A1B6FDR1-F1
#
_cell.length_a   1.000
_cell.length_b   1.000
_cell.length_c   1.000
_cell.angle_alpha   90.00
_cell.angle_beta   90.00
_cell.angle_gamma   90.00
#
_symmetry.space_group_name_H-M   'P 1'
#
loop_
_entity.id
_entity.type
_entity.pdbx_description
1 polymer ?
#
loop_
_entity_poly.entity_id
_entity_poly.type
_entity_poly.pdbx_seq_one_letter_code
_entity_poly.pdbx_strand_id
1 'polypeptide(L)'
;TSLGRSVIMGSVVLKSLSILLGIFFIFVGTMKLTSIISKDLHKDLRKEYVKYAKVFPFAEAMNFKVPAKWYRRVFGSLEIISGFAMAFIPIHAVKQGANITLLFLMMMAVYSHYMVNDKFERIAPALVFFFMLTGRMVIDWQLRRKMESALETNGDIKQKKQD
;
A
#
# COMPACT_ATOMS: atom_id res chain seq x y z
N THR A 1 19.25 -25.60 -11.08
CA THR A 1 18.38 -25.00 -12.14
C THR A 1 16.98 -24.62 -11.68
N SER A 2 16.36 -25.30 -10.69
CA SER A 2 15.01 -24.94 -10.20
C SER A 2 14.95 -23.65 -9.36
N LEU A 3 15.99 -23.36 -8.56
CA LEU A 3 16.05 -22.17 -7.69
C LEU A 3 16.02 -20.86 -8.50
N GLY A 4 16.83 -20.76 -9.56
CA GLY A 4 16.85 -19.59 -10.44
C GLY A 4 15.50 -19.34 -11.14
N ARG A 5 14.81 -20.40 -11.56
CA ARG A 5 13.47 -20.29 -12.17
C ARG A 5 12.42 -19.78 -11.19
N SER A 6 12.47 -20.23 -9.93
CA SER A 6 11.57 -19.76 -8.86
C SER A 6 11.81 -18.28 -8.52
N VAL A 7 13.06 -17.85 -8.48
CA VAL A 7 13.45 -16.45 -8.22
C VAL A 7 13.00 -15.53 -9.36
N ILE A 8 13.24 -15.93 -10.62
CA ILE A 8 12.79 -15.19 -11.80
C ILE A 8 11.26 -15.06 -11.79
N MET A 9 10.55 -16.17 -11.58
CA MET A 9 9.08 -16.17 -11.51
C MET A 9 8.58 -15.23 -10.41
N GLY A 10 9.15 -15.29 -9.20
CA GLY A 10 8.78 -14.41 -8.09
C GLY A 10 9.00 -12.93 -8.40
N SER A 11 10.13 -12.58 -9.03
CA SER A 11 10.44 -11.20 -9.41
C SER A 11 9.49 -10.64 -10.47
N VAL A 12 9.08 -11.47 -11.45
CA VAL A 12 8.12 -11.09 -12.49
C VAL A 12 6.74 -10.87 -11.89
N VAL A 13 6.28 -11.81 -11.05
CA VAL A 13 4.99 -11.69 -10.35
C VAL A 13 4.96 -10.42 -9.49
N LEU A 14 6.01 -10.17 -8.69
CA LEU A 14 6.11 -8.95 -7.89
C LEU A 14 6.09 -7.69 -8.75
N LYS A 15 6.75 -7.69 -9.91
CA LYS A 15 6.78 -6.55 -10.82
C LYS A 15 5.40 -6.28 -11.43
N SER A 16 4.75 -7.31 -11.96
CA SER A 16 3.38 -7.21 -12.50
C SER A 16 2.38 -6.78 -11.44
N LEU A 17 2.46 -7.37 -10.24
CA LEU A 17 1.60 -7.02 -9.11
C LEU A 17 1.79 -5.56 -8.68
N SER A 18 3.04 -5.06 -8.67
CA SER A 18 3.33 -3.66 -8.32
C SER A 18 2.72 -2.67 -9.33
N ILE A 19 2.80 -2.97 -10.62
CA ILE A 19 2.26 -2.11 -11.68
C ILE A 19 0.74 -2.10 -11.62
N LEU A 20 0.11 -3.29 -11.51
CA LEU A 20 -1.33 -3.44 -11.44
C LEU A 20 -1.90 -2.71 -10.21
N LEU A 21 -1.31 -2.96 -9.03
CA LEU A 21 -1.70 -2.29 -7.78
C LEU A 21 -1.48 -0.79 -7.87
N GLY A 22 -0.34 -0.34 -8.38
CA GLY A 22 -0.03 1.09 -8.47
C GLY A 22 -1.04 1.84 -9.33
N ILE A 23 -1.40 1.30 -10.50
CA ILE A 23 -2.44 1.88 -11.37
C ILE A 23 -3.80 1.86 -10.66
N PHE A 24 -4.15 0.76 -10.00
CA PHE A 24 -5.40 0.64 -9.27
C PHE A 24 -5.50 1.66 -8.12
N PHE A 25 -4.42 1.88 -7.37
CA PHE A 25 -4.36 2.88 -6.31
C PHE A 25 -4.44 4.31 -6.82
N ILE A 26 -3.85 4.61 -7.99
CA ILE A 26 -4.06 5.89 -8.67
C ILE A 26 -5.53 6.07 -9.02
N PHE A 27 -6.20 5.04 -9.53
CA PHE A 27 -7.62 5.09 -9.86
C PHE A 27 -8.50 5.28 -8.61
N VAL A 28 -8.27 4.53 -7.54
CA VAL A 28 -9.00 4.70 -6.28
C VAL A 28 -8.70 6.05 -5.61
N GLY A 29 -7.45 6.49 -5.60
CA GLY A 29 -7.05 7.78 -5.06
C GLY A 29 -7.65 8.94 -5.83
N THR A 30 -7.73 8.85 -7.16
CA THR A 30 -8.44 9.83 -7.98
C THR A 30 -9.94 9.80 -7.73
N MET A 31 -10.57 8.62 -7.55
CA MET A 31 -11.97 8.55 -7.09
C MET A 31 -12.17 9.18 -5.70
N LYS A 32 -11.22 9.03 -4.78
CA LYS A 32 -11.28 9.67 -3.46
C LYS A 32 -11.08 11.19 -3.53
N LEU A 33 -10.37 11.71 -4.52
CA LEU A 33 -10.15 13.15 -4.70
C LEU A 33 -11.25 13.83 -5.52
N THR A 34 -11.73 13.13 -6.53
CA THR A 34 -12.71 13.64 -7.49
C THR A 34 -14.13 13.48 -6.95
N SER A 35 -14.90 14.53 -7.10
CA SER A 35 -16.24 14.75 -6.53
C SER A 35 -17.37 13.97 -7.23
N ILE A 36 -17.06 13.12 -8.21
CA ILE A 36 -17.95 12.91 -9.37
C ILE A 36 -19.15 11.98 -9.15
N ILE A 37 -19.26 11.20 -8.06
CA ILE A 37 -20.39 10.25 -7.98
C ILE A 37 -21.73 10.85 -7.51
N SER A 38 -21.83 11.76 -6.51
CA SER A 38 -23.09 12.49 -6.27
C SER A 38 -22.98 13.60 -5.20
N LYS A 39 -23.86 14.61 -5.29
CA LYS A 39 -24.06 15.63 -4.22
C LYS A 39 -24.46 15.00 -2.88
N ASP A 40 -25.12 13.84 -2.89
CA ASP A 40 -25.47 13.06 -1.68
C ASP A 40 -24.27 12.33 -1.08
N LEU A 41 -23.41 11.72 -1.91
CA LEU A 41 -22.16 11.12 -1.44
C LEU A 41 -21.25 12.19 -0.85
N HIS A 42 -21.25 13.41 -1.41
CA HIS A 42 -20.52 14.52 -0.80
C HIS A 42 -21.04 14.98 0.56
N LYS A 43 -22.32 14.77 0.85
CA LYS A 43 -22.94 15.07 2.14
C LYS A 43 -22.66 13.95 3.15
N ASP A 44 -22.74 12.70 2.72
CA ASP A 44 -22.45 11.52 3.54
C ASP A 44 -20.96 11.39 3.85
N LEU A 45 -20.09 11.57 2.86
CA LEU A 45 -18.65 11.58 3.04
C LEU A 45 -18.22 12.73 3.96
N ARG A 46 -18.88 13.89 3.91
CA ARG A 46 -18.61 14.98 4.86
C ARG A 46 -19.03 14.61 6.29
N LYS A 47 -20.14 13.87 6.48
CA LYS A 47 -20.58 13.36 7.79
C LYS A 47 -19.66 12.25 8.32
N GLU A 48 -19.27 11.29 7.49
CA GLU A 48 -18.32 10.24 7.83
C GLU A 48 -16.96 10.82 8.18
N TYR A 49 -16.44 11.76 7.40
CA TYR A 49 -15.15 12.39 7.70
C TYR A 49 -15.18 13.28 8.96
N VAL A 50 -16.34 13.84 9.34
CA VAL A 50 -16.52 14.50 10.65
C VAL A 50 -16.47 13.47 11.78
N LYS A 51 -16.95 12.23 11.56
CA LYS A 51 -16.77 11.13 12.52
C LYS A 51 -15.31 10.65 12.52
N TYR A 52 -14.70 10.39 11.37
CA TYR A 52 -13.30 9.97 11.25
C TYR A 52 -12.32 10.96 11.88
N ALA A 53 -12.55 12.27 11.72
CA ALA A 53 -11.74 13.31 12.37
C ALA A 53 -11.86 13.31 13.90
N LYS A 54 -12.94 12.79 14.48
CA LYS A 54 -13.12 12.67 15.94
C LYS A 54 -12.44 11.43 16.52
N VAL A 55 -12.39 10.32 15.78
CA VAL A 55 -11.70 9.09 16.20
C VAL A 55 -10.24 9.04 15.73
N PHE A 56 -9.73 10.13 15.17
CA PHE A 56 -8.35 10.22 14.73
C PHE A 56 -7.44 10.43 15.94
N PRO A 57 -6.59 9.45 16.33
CA PRO A 57 -5.80 9.52 17.56
C PRO A 57 -4.81 10.71 17.57
N PHE A 58 -4.41 11.16 16.38
CA PHE A 58 -3.52 12.32 16.21
C PHE A 58 -4.22 13.68 16.37
N ALA A 59 -5.53 13.77 16.10
CA ALA A 59 -6.29 15.02 16.24
C ALA A 59 -6.57 15.33 17.71
N GLU A 60 -6.80 14.30 18.51
CA GLU A 60 -6.95 14.38 19.97
C GLU A 60 -5.62 14.73 20.64
N ALA A 61 -4.50 14.13 20.19
CA ALA A 61 -3.16 14.45 20.68
C ALA A 61 -2.68 15.87 20.33
N MET A 62 -3.09 16.44 19.20
CA MET A 62 -2.60 17.73 18.69
C MET A 62 -3.60 18.91 18.85
N ASN A 63 -4.77 18.70 19.46
CA ASN A 63 -5.85 19.71 19.59
C ASN A 63 -6.22 20.44 18.28
N PHE A 64 -5.91 19.85 17.12
CA PHE A 64 -6.12 20.48 15.82
C PHE A 64 -7.31 19.81 15.13
N LYS A 65 -8.39 20.56 14.96
CA LYS A 65 -9.64 20.10 14.34
C LYS A 65 -9.44 19.97 12.83
N VAL A 66 -8.89 18.84 12.37
CA VAL A 66 -8.59 18.60 10.95
C VAL A 66 -9.89 18.60 10.14
N PRO A 67 -10.08 19.54 9.18
CA PRO A 67 -11.29 19.56 8.38
C PRO A 67 -11.36 18.30 7.51
N ALA A 68 -12.53 17.66 7.49
CA ALA A 68 -12.86 16.52 6.62
C ALA A 68 -12.34 16.63 5.18
N LYS A 69 -12.40 17.85 4.62
CA LYS A 69 -11.95 18.17 3.27
C LYS A 69 -10.43 18.01 3.09
N TRP A 70 -9.64 18.37 4.10
CA TRP A 70 -8.18 18.22 4.11
C TRP A 70 -7.78 16.76 4.33
N TYR A 71 -8.44 16.06 5.25
CA TYR A 71 -8.19 14.64 5.49
C TYR A 71 -8.38 13.80 4.22
N ARG A 72 -9.50 13.98 3.50
CA ARG A 72 -9.74 13.25 2.23
C ARG A 72 -8.68 13.54 1.18
N ARG A 73 -8.29 14.81 1.06
CA ARG A 73 -7.32 15.26 0.07
C ARG A 73 -5.94 14.71 0.36
N VAL A 74 -5.51 14.71 1.61
CA VAL A 74 -4.20 14.16 2.02
C VAL A 74 -4.15 12.65 1.76
N PHE A 75 -5.13 11.87 2.24
CA PHE A 75 -5.12 10.42 2.07
C PHE A 75 -5.24 10.01 0.59
N GLY A 76 -6.11 10.67 -0.18
CA GLY A 76 -6.23 10.42 -1.62
C GLY A 76 -4.99 10.83 -2.41
N SER A 77 -4.37 11.97 -2.10
CA SER A 77 -3.13 12.40 -2.76
C SER A 77 -1.95 11.49 -2.43
N LEU A 78 -1.83 11.02 -1.18
CA LEU A 78 -0.80 10.06 -0.79
C LEU A 78 -0.96 8.72 -1.51
N GLU A 79 -2.20 8.25 -1.71
CA GLU A 79 -2.47 7.05 -2.51
C GLU A 79 -2.05 7.21 -3.96
N ILE A 80 -2.36 8.35 -4.59
CA ILE A 80 -1.94 8.61 -5.98
C ILE A 80 -0.42 8.66 -6.09
N ILE A 81 0.25 9.44 -5.25
CA ILE A 81 1.71 9.60 -5.31
C ILE A 81 2.41 8.26 -5.06
N SER A 82 1.93 7.50 -4.07
CA SER A 82 2.50 6.20 -3.73
C SER A 82 2.19 5.14 -4.81
N GLY A 83 0.98 5.14 -5.36
CA GLY A 83 0.59 4.27 -6.47
C GLY A 83 1.42 4.55 -7.73
N PHE A 84 1.65 5.83 -8.04
CA PHE A 84 2.52 6.27 -9.13
C PHE A 84 3.98 5.85 -8.90
N ALA A 85 4.49 6.09 -7.69
CA ALA A 85 5.84 5.66 -7.32
C ALA A 85 6.00 4.13 -7.43
N MET A 86 4.98 3.36 -7.04
CA MET A 86 5.02 1.90 -7.13
C MET A 86 4.94 1.38 -8.58
N ALA A 87 4.14 2.02 -9.43
CA ALA A 87 3.93 1.60 -10.82
C ALA A 87 5.10 1.99 -11.74
N PHE A 88 5.56 3.23 -11.66
CA PHE A 88 6.47 3.81 -12.66
C PHE A 88 7.94 3.84 -12.21
N ILE A 89 8.22 3.89 -10.90
CA ILE A 89 9.60 4.02 -10.40
C ILE A 89 10.17 2.62 -10.14
N PRO A 90 11.19 2.15 -10.87
CA PRO A 90 11.76 0.81 -10.70
C PRO A 90 12.67 0.67 -9.46
N ILE A 91 12.88 1.75 -8.69
CA ILE A 91 13.78 1.78 -7.54
C ILE A 91 13.18 1.01 -6.36
N HIS A 92 13.90 -0.02 -5.89
CA HIS A 92 13.44 -0.90 -4.81
C HIS A 92 13.11 -0.17 -3.50
N ALA A 93 13.96 0.76 -3.08
CA ALA A 93 13.73 1.56 -1.86
C ALA A 93 12.45 2.40 -1.96
N VAL A 94 12.23 3.05 -3.12
CA VAL A 94 11.02 3.84 -3.37
C VAL A 94 9.78 2.96 -3.41
N LYS A 95 9.87 1.78 -4.05
CA LYS A 95 8.76 0.80 -4.08
C LYS A 95 8.41 0.26 -2.71
N GLN A 96 9.39 0.06 -1.83
CA GLN A 96 9.14 -0.37 -0.45
C GLN A 96 8.54 0.78 0.37
N GLY A 97 9.08 2.00 0.27
CA GLY A 97 8.50 3.18 0.91
C GLY A 97 7.05 3.41 0.49
N ALA A 98 6.77 3.38 -0.82
CA ALA A 98 5.41 3.47 -1.35
C ALA A 98 4.50 2.34 -0.84
N ASN A 99 5.01 1.11 -0.71
CA ASN A 99 4.24 -0.02 -0.18
C ASN A 99 3.88 0.18 1.29
N ILE A 100 4.83 0.60 2.12
CA ILE A 100 4.62 0.85 3.55
C ILE A 100 3.61 1.98 3.73
N THR A 101 3.76 3.08 2.97
CA THR A 101 2.81 4.18 2.99
C THR A 101 1.41 3.72 2.59
N LEU A 102 1.24 2.97 1.50
CA LEU A 102 -0.06 2.43 1.10
C LEU A 102 -0.63 1.47 2.14
N LEU A 103 0.21 0.63 2.76
CA LEU A 103 -0.19 -0.26 3.85
C LEU A 103 -0.75 0.51 5.04
N PHE A 104 -0.06 1.57 5.44
CA PHE A 104 -0.51 2.46 6.50
C PHE A 104 -1.83 3.14 6.16
N LEU A 105 -2.00 3.60 4.91
CA LEU A 105 -3.26 4.20 4.43
C LEU A 105 -4.41 3.19 4.43
N MET A 106 -4.17 1.92 4.05
CA MET A 106 -5.17 0.86 4.12
C MET A 106 -5.53 0.51 5.56
N MET A 107 -4.55 0.42 6.45
CA MET A 107 -4.78 0.17 7.89
C MET A 107 -5.60 1.30 8.51
N MET A 108 -5.27 2.56 8.20
CA MET A 108 -6.06 3.72 8.64
C MET A 108 -7.47 3.70 8.06
N ALA A 109 -7.66 3.26 6.81
CA ALA A 109 -8.98 3.11 6.20
C ALA A 109 -9.82 2.04 6.90
N VAL A 110 -9.24 0.88 7.19
CA VAL A 110 -9.89 -0.21 7.95
C VAL A 110 -10.26 0.26 9.36
N TYR A 111 -9.33 0.91 10.07
CA TYR A 111 -9.58 1.47 11.40
C TYR A 111 -10.71 2.51 11.40
N SER A 112 -10.68 3.41 10.41
CA SER A 112 -11.72 4.41 10.21
C SER A 112 -13.09 3.74 10.05
N HIS A 113 -13.24 2.83 9.09
CA HIS A 113 -14.51 2.11 8.85
C HIS A 113 -14.97 1.29 10.07
N TYR A 114 -14.05 0.67 10.81
CA TYR A 114 -14.33 -0.05 12.05
C TYR A 114 -14.93 0.89 13.12
N MET A 115 -14.34 2.06 13.32
CA MET A 115 -14.82 3.06 14.27
C MET A 115 -16.17 3.69 13.90
N VAL A 116 -16.49 3.78 12.60
CA VAL A 116 -17.76 4.35 12.13
C VAL A 116 -18.88 3.30 12.03
N ASN A 117 -18.59 2.02 12.30
CA ASN A 117 -19.53 0.89 12.16
C ASN A 117 -20.14 0.84 10.74
N ASP A 118 -19.31 1.04 9.73
CA ASP A 118 -19.75 0.94 8.34
C ASP A 118 -20.11 -0.50 7.96
N LYS A 119 -20.95 -0.66 6.93
CA LYS A 119 -21.28 -1.99 6.39
C LYS A 119 -20.00 -2.69 5.91
N PHE A 120 -19.89 -3.99 6.18
CA PHE A 120 -18.71 -4.79 5.82
C PHE A 120 -18.39 -4.77 4.30
N GLU A 121 -19.40 -4.55 3.46
CA GLU A 121 -19.22 -4.37 2.02
C GLU A 121 -18.28 -3.20 1.66
N ARG A 122 -18.22 -2.15 2.50
CA ARG A 122 -17.35 -0.99 2.30
C ARG A 122 -15.93 -1.21 2.84
N ILE A 123 -15.76 -2.08 3.84
CA ILE A 123 -14.44 -2.42 4.41
C ILE A 123 -13.71 -3.49 3.58
N ALA A 124 -14.45 -4.33 2.85
CA ALA A 124 -13.90 -5.44 2.08
C ALA A 124 -12.80 -5.01 1.08
N PRO A 125 -12.95 -3.95 0.26
CA PRO A 125 -11.88 -3.51 -0.62
C PRO A 125 -10.61 -3.11 0.13
N ALA A 126 -10.74 -2.36 1.23
CA ALA A 126 -9.59 -1.93 2.04
C ALA A 126 -8.84 -3.11 2.66
N LEU A 127 -9.56 -4.12 3.15
CA LEU A 127 -8.96 -5.34 3.68
C LEU A 127 -8.25 -6.17 2.59
N VAL A 128 -8.88 -6.35 1.42
CA VAL A 128 -8.26 -7.07 0.31
C VAL A 128 -6.95 -6.41 -0.11
N PHE A 129 -6.92 -5.08 -0.25
CA PHE A 129 -5.69 -4.37 -0.57
C PHE A 129 -4.65 -4.39 0.54
N PHE A 130 -5.08 -4.30 1.81
CA PHE A 130 -4.20 -4.44 2.97
C PHE A 130 -3.45 -5.80 2.95
N PHE A 131 -4.19 -6.90 2.79
CA PHE A 131 -3.59 -8.23 2.72
C PHE A 131 -2.73 -8.41 1.46
N MET A 132 -3.15 -7.86 0.31
CA MET A 132 -2.38 -7.96 -0.93
C MET A 132 -1.04 -7.20 -0.85
N LEU A 133 -1.02 -5.99 -0.28
CA LEU A 133 0.21 -5.21 -0.06
C LEU A 133 1.14 -5.88 0.96
N THR A 134 0.56 -6.48 2.01
CA THR A 134 1.33 -7.26 2.99
C THR A 134 1.94 -8.50 2.34
N GLY A 135 1.15 -9.27 1.59
CA GLY A 135 1.63 -10.45 0.87
C GLY A 135 2.76 -10.10 -0.10
N ARG A 136 2.61 -9.02 -0.86
CA ARG A 136 3.67 -8.50 -1.73
C ARG A 136 4.95 -8.20 -0.93
N MET A 137 4.84 -7.54 0.22
CA MET A 137 6.00 -7.20 1.07
C MET A 137 6.70 -8.46 1.61
N VAL A 138 5.93 -9.44 2.08
CA VAL A 138 6.47 -10.72 2.57
C VAL A 138 7.18 -11.48 1.45
N ILE A 139 6.60 -11.53 0.26
CA ILE A 139 7.21 -12.21 -0.90
C ILE A 139 8.50 -11.49 -1.32
N ASP A 140 8.53 -10.15 -1.36
CA ASP A 140 9.75 -9.37 -1.65
C ASP A 140 10.85 -9.67 -0.62
N TRP A 141 10.49 -9.77 0.67
CA TRP A 141 11.42 -10.12 1.74
C TRP A 141 11.95 -11.56 1.62
N GLN A 142 11.06 -12.52 1.35
CA GLN A 142 11.45 -13.92 1.12
C GLN A 142 12.36 -14.06 -0.10
N LEU A 143 12.10 -13.32 -1.18
CA LEU A 143 12.90 -13.35 -2.40
C LEU A 143 14.32 -12.81 -2.15
N ARG A 144 14.45 -11.73 -1.38
CA ARG A 144 15.74 -11.16 -0.99
C ARG A 144 16.58 -12.14 -0.18
N ARG A 145 16.00 -12.76 0.83
CA ARG A 145 16.69 -13.80 1.63
C ARG A 145 17.18 -14.95 0.77
N LYS A 146 16.36 -15.43 -0.17
CA LYS A 146 16.76 -16.49 -1.11
C LYS A 146 17.91 -16.06 -2.04
N MET A 147 17.95 -14.78 -2.45
CA MET A 147 19.05 -14.26 -3.26
C MET A 147 20.34 -14.13 -2.45
N GLU A 148 20.27 -13.62 -1.22
CA GLU A 148 21.43 -13.48 -0.32
C GLU A 148 22.07 -14.85 -0.03
N SER A 149 21.28 -15.85 0.38
CA SER A 149 21.80 -17.20 0.63
C SER A 149 22.39 -17.87 -0.61
N ALA A 150 21.86 -17.57 -1.81
CA ALA A 150 22.42 -18.07 -3.06
C ALA A 150 23.74 -17.38 -3.45
N LEU A 151 23.92 -16.11 -3.08
CA LEU A 151 25.17 -15.38 -3.31
C LEU A 151 26.28 -15.89 -2.38
N GLU A 152 25.97 -16.10 -1.09
CA GLU A 152 26.91 -16.67 -0.11
C GLU A 152 27.39 -18.06 -0.55
N THR A 153 26.47 -18.95 -0.92
CA THR A 153 26.80 -20.30 -1.40
C THR A 153 27.74 -20.27 -2.63
N ASN A 154 27.53 -19.35 -3.57
CA ASN A 154 28.38 -19.23 -4.75
C ASN A 154 29.74 -18.58 -4.47
N GLY A 155 29.83 -17.70 -3.46
CA GLY A 155 31.09 -17.12 -2.99
C GLY A 155 32.01 -18.18 -2.39
N ASP A 156 31.47 -19.02 -1.50
CA ASP A 156 32.20 -20.12 -0.87
C ASP A 156 32.73 -21.14 -1.88
N ILE A 157 31.93 -21.49 -2.91
CA ILE A 157 32.34 -22.41 -3.97
C ILE A 157 33.48 -21.84 -4.82
N LYS A 158 33.52 -20.52 -5.04
CA LYS A 158 34.60 -19.87 -5.79
C LYS A 158 35.90 -19.81 -5.00
N GLN A 159 35.85 -19.53 -3.70
CA GLN A 159 37.03 -19.58 -2.83
C GLN A 159 37.62 -20.99 -2.78
N LYS A 160 36.77 -22.02 -2.61
CA LYS A 160 37.23 -23.43 -2.57
C LYS A 160 37.82 -23.98 -3.87
N LYS A 161 37.67 -23.29 -5.01
CA LYS A 161 38.26 -23.68 -6.30
C LYS A 161 39.59 -22.98 -6.57
N GLN A 162 39.96 -22.01 -5.75
CA GLN A 162 41.13 -21.16 -5.95
C GLN A 162 42.30 -21.54 -5.00
N ASP A 163 42.02 -22.36 -4.00
CA ASP A 163 42.98 -23.09 -3.16
C ASP A 163 43.22 -24.51 -3.70
#